data_AF-A0A397EEQ8-F1
#
_entry.id   AF-A0A397EEQ8-F1
#
_cell.length_a   1.000
_cell.length_b   1.000
_cell.length_c   1.000
_cell.angle_alpha   90.00
_cell.angle_beta   90.00
_cell.angle_gamma   90.00
#
_symmetry.space_group_name_H-M   'P 1'
#
loop_
_entity.id
_entity.type
_entity.pdbx_description
1 polymer ?
#
loop_
_entity_poly.entity_id
_entity_poly.type
_entity_poly.pdbx_seq_one_letter_code
_entity_poly.pdbx_strand_id
1 'polypeptide(L)'
;MCRRDMRWPHICQRHRVHLTAKLSPTTKPIVLESFSDSPRVFHVHNFFTDAEADALVDRILTIDDDLDKLQQSHVGHVSGAKKVSRHRTSENAFDQVSDAAVSIRKRSFDLLRVHPYQDDMSDGLQLLRYTQKQAYIAHTDYFSTHTSSDWNWNPKAGGSNRFATVFLYLSNVTAGGQTVFPLADMPPGHYHPPMSPDVQELAQSLFEDNSWEKDMVTKCSTKYDVTYHRARLLIPVSHFCILRCAYGETGRAANLWVWNKRRYGLDQARTDKLSVRFVNPSSVAVDLAWKESKMATIPAGHSVPYSSFHGHVWVEYIIAYCVTFNHHRIFF
;
A
#
# COMPACT_ATOMS: atom_id res chain seq x y z
N MET A 1 0.33 18.94 -21.84
CA MET A 1 0.37 17.84 -20.83
C MET A 1 1.27 18.29 -19.68
N CYS A 2 0.71 18.62 -18.51
CA CYS A 2 1.54 18.87 -17.32
C CYS A 2 2.25 17.57 -16.93
N ARG A 3 3.58 17.59 -16.86
CA ARG A 3 4.35 16.47 -16.32
C ARG A 3 3.94 16.27 -14.86
N ARG A 4 3.39 15.10 -14.53
CA ARG A 4 3.11 14.67 -13.14
C ARG A 4 4.42 14.23 -12.45
N ASP A 5 5.42 15.11 -12.46
CA ASP A 5 6.74 14.86 -11.86
C ASP A 5 6.84 15.42 -10.43
N MET A 6 5.69 15.66 -9.76
CA MET A 6 5.74 16.20 -8.41
C MET A 6 6.13 15.11 -7.42
N ARG A 7 7.37 15.19 -6.95
CA ARG A 7 7.91 14.40 -5.85
C ARG A 7 8.13 15.34 -4.67
N TRP A 8 7.81 14.88 -3.46
CA TRP A 8 8.19 15.61 -2.26
C TRP A 8 9.71 15.87 -2.27
N PRO A 9 10.16 17.13 -2.14
CA PRO A 9 11.59 17.42 -2.08
C PRO A 9 12.14 17.01 -0.72
N HIS A 10 13.33 16.42 -0.69
CA HIS A 10 14.10 16.31 0.53
C HIS A 10 14.91 17.61 0.69
N ILE A 11 14.45 18.50 1.57
CA ILE A 11 15.13 19.80 1.80
C ILE A 11 16.34 19.60 2.70
N CYS A 12 16.12 19.11 3.92
CA CYS A 12 17.14 18.71 4.86
C CYS A 12 16.57 17.64 5.81
N GLN A 13 17.46 16.97 6.53
CA GLN A 13 17.07 15.94 7.50
C GLN A 13 16.12 16.53 8.54
N ARG A 14 15.06 15.80 8.89
CA ARG A 14 14.00 16.20 9.83
C ARG A 14 13.18 17.43 9.43
N HIS A 15 13.33 17.94 8.20
CA HIS A 15 12.42 18.97 7.69
C HIS A 15 10.98 18.46 7.72
N ARG A 16 10.05 19.28 8.23
CA ARG A 16 8.64 18.91 8.40
C ARG A 16 7.74 19.77 7.52
N VAL A 17 6.83 19.10 6.82
CA VAL A 17 5.76 19.72 6.06
C VAL A 17 4.42 19.30 6.65
N HIS A 18 3.53 20.27 6.88
CA HIS A 18 2.18 20.02 7.39
C HIS A 18 1.19 19.99 6.24
N LEU A 19 0.43 18.91 6.13
CA LEU A 19 -0.53 18.68 5.07
C LEU A 19 -1.95 18.67 5.64
N THR A 20 -2.76 19.60 5.14
CA THR A 20 -4.20 19.59 5.41
C THR A 20 -4.84 18.51 4.57
N ALA A 21 -4.99 17.32 5.13
CA ALA A 21 -5.66 16.20 4.49
C ALA A 21 -7.16 16.22 4.86
N LYS A 22 -8.00 16.57 3.89
CA LYS A 22 -9.47 16.61 4.06
C LYS A 22 -10.05 15.26 4.51
N LEU A 23 -9.40 14.17 4.12
CA LEU A 23 -9.77 12.79 4.46
C LEU A 23 -8.99 12.22 5.66
N SER A 24 -8.31 13.07 6.46
CA SER A 24 -7.57 12.61 7.63
C SER A 24 -8.51 12.41 8.83
N PRO A 25 -8.58 11.20 9.42
CA PRO A 25 -9.43 10.89 10.56
C PRO A 25 -8.77 11.26 11.89
N THR A 26 -7.49 11.63 11.88
CA THR A 26 -6.74 11.92 13.11
C THR A 26 -7.05 13.29 13.70
N THR A 27 -7.96 14.07 13.08
CA THR A 27 -8.32 15.47 13.40
C THR A 27 -7.13 16.46 13.40
N LYS A 28 -5.94 15.96 13.04
CA LYS A 28 -4.68 16.69 13.00
C LYS A 28 -4.16 16.71 11.55
N PRO A 29 -3.37 17.72 11.17
CA PRO A 29 -2.67 17.70 9.90
C PRO A 29 -1.71 16.50 9.86
N ILE A 30 -1.61 15.89 8.69
CA ILE A 30 -0.56 14.90 8.41
C ILE A 30 0.77 15.65 8.42
N VAL A 31 1.79 15.12 9.10
CA VAL A 31 3.13 15.72 9.10
C VAL A 31 4.07 14.81 8.35
N LEU A 32 4.66 15.32 7.27
CA LEU A 32 5.68 14.64 6.50
C LEU A 32 7.06 15.10 6.97
N GLU A 33 7.85 14.21 7.56
CA GLU A 33 9.20 14.50 8.07
C GLU A 33 10.26 13.80 7.20
N SER A 34 11.19 14.57 6.64
CA SER A 34 12.30 14.05 5.84
C SER A 34 13.20 13.14 6.68
N PHE A 35 13.45 11.93 6.19
CA PHE A 35 14.33 10.97 6.86
C PHE A 35 15.65 10.75 6.11
N SER A 36 15.57 10.45 4.82
CA SER A 36 16.73 10.27 3.93
C SER A 36 16.41 10.78 2.52
N ASP A 37 17.43 11.19 1.77
CA ASP A 37 17.28 11.55 0.35
C ASP A 37 17.63 10.40 -0.61
N SER A 38 18.53 9.50 -0.21
CA SER A 38 18.95 8.34 -1.02
C SER A 38 18.96 7.07 -0.17
N PRO A 39 17.88 6.25 -0.20
CA PRO A 39 16.60 6.51 -0.89
C PRO A 39 15.81 7.66 -0.26
N ARG A 40 14.90 8.23 -1.05
CA ARG A 40 14.00 9.26 -0.54
C ARG A 40 12.93 8.66 0.34
N VAL A 41 13.05 8.90 1.63
CA VAL A 41 12.18 8.36 2.67
C VAL A 41 11.70 9.48 3.56
N PHE A 42 10.42 9.42 3.90
CA PHE A 42 9.79 10.31 4.86
C PHE A 42 9.06 9.51 5.94
N HIS A 43 9.12 10.00 7.17
CA HIS A 43 8.20 9.57 8.22
C HIS A 43 6.89 10.33 8.06
N VAL A 44 5.77 9.61 8.15
CA VAL A 44 4.43 10.19 7.99
C VAL A 44 3.72 10.09 9.33
N HIS A 45 3.54 11.23 9.99
CA HIS A 45 2.86 11.31 11.27
C HIS A 45 1.38 11.62 11.09
N ASN A 46 0.55 11.17 12.03
CA ASN A 46 -0.90 11.37 12.04
C ASN A 46 -1.60 10.84 10.78
N PHE A 47 -1.04 9.80 10.15
CA PHE A 47 -1.59 9.28 8.89
C PHE A 47 -2.87 8.47 9.07
N PHE A 48 -2.98 7.67 10.12
CA PHE A 48 -4.14 6.83 10.45
C PHE A 48 -4.33 6.74 11.97
N THR A 49 -5.52 6.31 12.39
CA THR A 49 -5.88 6.14 13.81
C THR A 49 -5.61 4.72 14.32
N ASP A 50 -5.61 4.53 15.64
CA ASP A 50 -5.59 3.18 16.24
C ASP A 50 -6.78 2.33 15.76
N ALA A 51 -7.98 2.90 15.72
CA ALA A 51 -9.18 2.20 15.24
C ALA A 51 -9.06 1.73 13.77
N GLU A 52 -8.46 2.53 12.88
CA GLU A 52 -8.16 2.08 11.52
C GLU A 52 -7.10 0.96 11.49
N ALA A 53 -6.12 1.01 12.39
CA ALA A 53 -5.12 -0.03 12.51
C ALA A 53 -5.75 -1.36 12.93
N ASP A 54 -6.56 -1.33 13.99
CA ASP A 54 -7.27 -2.48 14.54
C ASP A 54 -8.23 -3.07 13.50
N ALA A 55 -9.00 -2.22 12.81
CA ALA A 55 -9.89 -2.66 11.74
C ALA A 55 -9.16 -3.41 10.61
N LEU A 56 -7.96 -2.94 10.21
CA LEU A 56 -7.15 -3.63 9.20
C LEU A 56 -6.52 -4.94 9.75
N VAL A 57 -6.14 -4.95 11.03
CA VAL A 57 -5.60 -6.13 11.73
C VAL A 57 -6.65 -7.22 11.89
N ASP A 58 -7.91 -6.86 12.12
CA ASP A 58 -9.03 -7.80 12.17
C ASP A 58 -9.41 -8.25 10.75
N ARG A 59 -9.39 -7.32 9.80
CA ARG A 59 -9.75 -7.60 8.41
C ARG A 59 -8.89 -8.69 7.78
N ILE A 60 -7.59 -8.73 8.06
CA ILE A 60 -6.68 -9.75 7.50
C ILE A 60 -7.11 -11.19 7.84
N LEU A 61 -7.83 -11.39 8.96
CA LEU A 61 -8.30 -12.70 9.42
C LEU A 61 -9.65 -13.10 8.81
N THR A 62 -10.38 -12.15 8.23
CA THR A 62 -11.74 -12.34 7.71
C THR A 62 -11.81 -12.32 6.19
N ILE A 63 -10.70 -12.05 5.50
CA ILE A 63 -10.64 -12.19 4.03
C ILE A 63 -10.58 -13.69 3.73
N ASP A 64 -11.58 -14.18 3.00
CA ASP A 64 -11.80 -15.59 2.68
C ASP A 64 -11.64 -15.93 1.18
N ASP A 65 -11.60 -14.92 0.31
CA ASP A 65 -11.33 -15.08 -1.12
C ASP A 65 -9.95 -15.73 -1.37
N ASP A 66 -9.87 -16.76 -2.22
CA ASP A 66 -8.65 -17.55 -2.42
C ASP A 66 -7.46 -16.77 -3.01
N LEU A 67 -7.72 -15.67 -3.70
CA LEU A 67 -6.69 -14.80 -4.26
C LEU A 67 -6.20 -13.79 -3.22
N ASP A 68 -7.11 -13.29 -2.39
CA ASP A 68 -6.85 -12.16 -1.50
C ASP A 68 -6.65 -12.54 -0.03
N LYS A 69 -7.04 -13.74 0.40
CA LYS A 69 -6.89 -14.22 1.78
C LYS A 69 -5.44 -14.34 2.22
N LEU A 70 -5.26 -14.38 3.53
CA LEU A 70 -3.94 -14.53 4.14
C LEU A 70 -3.28 -15.85 3.71
N GLN A 71 -2.14 -15.71 3.04
CA GLN A 71 -1.35 -16.83 2.53
C GLN A 71 0.13 -16.48 2.51
N GLN A 72 0.99 -17.47 2.27
CA GLN A 72 2.43 -17.21 2.08
C GLN A 72 2.63 -16.17 0.97
N SER A 73 3.54 -15.21 1.21
CA SER A 73 3.78 -14.15 0.24
C SER A 73 4.53 -14.66 -0.98
N HIS A 74 4.16 -14.13 -2.14
CA HIS A 74 4.78 -14.46 -3.42
C HIS A 74 5.60 -13.29 -3.96
N VAL A 75 6.47 -13.55 -4.94
CA VAL A 75 7.27 -12.53 -5.64
C VAL A 75 6.97 -12.55 -7.14
N GLY A 76 7.00 -11.41 -7.81
CA GLY A 76 6.79 -11.33 -9.25
C GLY A 76 5.85 -10.20 -9.66
N HIS A 77 5.71 -10.03 -10.98
CA HIS A 77 4.90 -8.97 -11.59
C HIS A 77 3.56 -9.47 -12.16
N VAL A 78 3.45 -10.77 -12.47
CA VAL A 78 2.25 -11.36 -13.06
C VAL A 78 1.20 -11.60 -11.98
N SER A 79 0.01 -10.99 -12.14
CA SER A 79 -1.10 -11.17 -11.23
C SER A 79 -1.57 -12.63 -11.19
N GLY A 80 -1.79 -13.18 -10.00
CA GLY A 80 -2.17 -14.59 -9.81
C GLY A 80 -1.04 -15.61 -9.98
N ALA A 81 0.13 -15.21 -10.49
CA ALA A 81 1.29 -16.08 -10.56
C ALA A 81 1.97 -16.18 -9.19
N LYS A 82 1.77 -17.32 -8.53
CA LYS A 82 2.30 -17.62 -7.20
C LYS A 82 3.73 -18.17 -7.29
N LYS A 83 4.74 -17.29 -7.33
CA LYS A 83 6.15 -17.71 -7.17
C LYS A 83 6.59 -17.56 -5.72
N VAL A 84 6.74 -18.69 -5.04
CA VAL A 84 7.25 -18.78 -3.67
C VAL A 84 8.74 -18.45 -3.64
N SER A 85 9.18 -17.70 -2.64
CA SER A 85 10.58 -17.36 -2.41
C SER A 85 11.06 -17.93 -1.08
N ARG A 86 12.26 -18.51 -1.04
CA ARG A 86 12.93 -18.91 0.21
C ARG A 86 13.36 -17.71 1.07
N HIS A 87 13.35 -16.51 0.48
CA HIS A 87 13.83 -15.27 1.08
C HIS A 87 12.72 -14.22 1.31
N ARG A 88 11.46 -14.61 1.04
CA ARG A 88 10.26 -13.88 1.45
C ARG A 88 9.35 -14.87 2.17
N THR A 89 9.47 -14.90 3.49
CA THR A 89 8.80 -15.89 4.33
C THR A 89 7.56 -15.33 5.01
N SER A 90 7.25 -14.05 4.82
CA SER A 90 6.04 -13.40 5.33
C SER A 90 4.75 -13.99 4.77
N GLU A 91 3.64 -13.73 5.45
CA GLU A 91 2.29 -13.94 4.93
C GLU A 91 1.64 -12.62 4.57
N ASN A 92 0.78 -12.62 3.56
CA ASN A 92 0.03 -11.44 3.18
C ASN A 92 -1.40 -11.78 2.73
N ALA A 93 -2.27 -10.80 2.90
CA ALA A 93 -3.58 -10.71 2.28
C ALA A 93 -3.64 -9.42 1.45
N PHE A 94 -4.67 -9.25 0.63
CA PHE A 94 -4.96 -8.01 -0.05
C PHE A 94 -6.37 -7.54 0.27
N ASP A 95 -6.51 -6.26 0.57
CA ASP A 95 -7.82 -5.65 0.77
C ASP A 95 -8.01 -4.45 -0.14
N GLN A 96 -9.12 -4.47 -0.87
CA GLN A 96 -9.49 -3.46 -1.85
C GLN A 96 -10.84 -2.82 -1.55
N VAL A 97 -11.61 -3.41 -0.63
CA VAL A 97 -13.06 -3.16 -0.49
C VAL A 97 -13.44 -2.59 0.86
N SER A 98 -12.71 -2.88 1.94
CA SER A 98 -13.10 -2.35 3.25
C SER A 98 -12.96 -0.84 3.29
N ASP A 99 -13.81 -0.18 4.07
CA ASP A 99 -13.77 1.27 4.25
C ASP A 99 -12.40 1.75 4.73
N ALA A 100 -11.77 1.01 5.66
CA ALA A 100 -10.43 1.32 6.13
C ALA A 100 -9.40 1.24 5.00
N ALA A 101 -9.42 0.19 4.19
CA ALA A 101 -8.49 0.04 3.07
C ALA A 101 -8.70 1.12 2.00
N VAL A 102 -9.95 1.39 1.61
CA VAL A 102 -10.32 2.43 0.63
C VAL A 102 -9.91 3.82 1.14
N SER A 103 -10.14 4.12 2.42
CA SER A 103 -9.77 5.39 3.05
C SER A 103 -8.25 5.59 3.03
N ILE A 104 -7.48 4.57 3.43
CA ILE A 104 -6.00 4.60 3.37
C ILE A 104 -5.50 4.79 1.94
N ARG A 105 -6.09 4.11 0.95
CA ARG A 105 -5.73 4.26 -0.47
C ARG A 105 -5.96 5.69 -0.96
N LYS A 106 -7.15 6.25 -0.74
CA LYS A 106 -7.47 7.64 -1.12
C LYS A 106 -6.54 8.64 -0.43
N ARG A 107 -6.31 8.49 0.88
CA ARG A 107 -5.40 9.34 1.66
C ARG A 107 -3.95 9.25 1.19
N SER A 108 -3.53 8.08 0.71
CA SER A 108 -2.19 7.89 0.12
C SER A 108 -2.04 8.65 -1.20
N PHE A 109 -3.07 8.69 -2.04
CA PHE A 109 -3.06 9.51 -3.26
C PHE A 109 -3.00 11.00 -2.93
N ASP A 110 -3.76 11.45 -1.93
CA ASP A 110 -3.69 12.82 -1.44
C ASP A 110 -2.30 13.16 -0.89
N LEU A 111 -1.71 12.27 -0.09
CA LEU A 111 -0.35 12.39 0.42
C LEU A 111 0.66 12.51 -0.72
N LEU A 112 0.51 11.72 -1.79
CA LEU A 112 1.39 11.76 -2.96
C LEU A 112 1.06 12.88 -3.94
N ARG A 113 -0.03 13.63 -3.70
CA ARG A 113 -0.62 14.64 -4.59
C ARG A 113 -0.90 14.10 -6.00
N VAL A 114 -1.30 12.84 -6.07
CA VAL A 114 -1.74 12.18 -7.31
C VAL A 114 -3.26 12.32 -7.37
N HIS A 115 -3.74 13.35 -8.05
CA HIS A 115 -5.17 13.63 -8.16
C HIS A 115 -5.69 13.51 -9.61
N PRO A 116 -6.96 13.10 -9.78
CA PRO A 116 -7.83 12.49 -8.75
C PRO A 116 -7.37 11.07 -8.40
N TYR A 117 -7.89 10.53 -7.28
CA TYR A 117 -7.74 9.11 -6.95
C TYR A 117 -8.16 8.24 -8.14
N GLN A 118 -7.33 7.27 -8.50
CA GLN A 118 -7.56 6.33 -9.59
C GLN A 118 -7.24 4.93 -9.08
N ASP A 119 -8.27 4.09 -9.00
CA ASP A 119 -8.16 2.74 -8.46
C ASP A 119 -7.14 1.88 -9.23
N ASP A 120 -7.07 2.07 -10.55
CA ASP A 120 -6.15 1.35 -11.45
C ASP A 120 -4.70 1.85 -11.41
N MET A 121 -4.41 2.88 -10.60
CA MET A 121 -3.06 3.40 -10.33
C MET A 121 -2.51 2.92 -8.98
N SER A 122 -3.17 2.00 -8.28
CA SER A 122 -2.59 1.34 -7.12
C SER A 122 -2.86 -0.15 -7.13
N ASP A 123 -2.05 -0.89 -6.38
CA ASP A 123 -2.46 -2.23 -5.97
C ASP A 123 -3.56 -2.14 -4.89
N GLY A 124 -4.13 -3.28 -4.52
CA GLY A 124 -4.87 -3.38 -3.27
C GLY A 124 -3.97 -3.13 -2.08
N LEU A 125 -4.56 -2.73 -0.94
CA LEU A 125 -3.79 -2.57 0.29
C LEU A 125 -3.29 -3.95 0.72
N GLN A 126 -1.98 -4.17 0.66
CA GLN A 126 -1.38 -5.43 1.07
C GLN A 126 -1.29 -5.44 2.59
N LEU A 127 -2.04 -6.33 3.23
CA LEU A 127 -1.95 -6.58 4.67
C LEU A 127 -0.91 -7.65 4.92
N LEU A 128 -0.01 -7.43 5.87
CA LEU A 128 1.16 -8.27 6.13
C LEU A 128 1.09 -8.84 7.54
N ARG A 129 1.39 -10.13 7.66
CA ARG A 129 1.66 -10.81 8.93
C ARG A 129 3.08 -11.37 8.88
N TYR A 130 3.89 -10.97 9.85
CA TYR A 130 5.21 -11.52 10.09
C TYR A 130 5.18 -12.28 11.40
N THR A 131 5.22 -13.61 11.35
CA THR A 131 5.45 -14.42 12.55
C THR A 131 6.94 -14.46 12.90
N GLN A 132 7.26 -15.00 14.08
CA GLN A 132 8.65 -15.12 14.51
C GLN A 132 9.48 -15.88 13.47
N LYS A 133 10.70 -15.38 13.20
CA LYS A 133 11.64 -15.88 12.17
C LYS A 133 11.25 -15.56 10.73
N GLN A 134 10.11 -14.91 10.49
CA GLN A 134 9.75 -14.47 9.15
C GLN A 134 10.40 -13.14 8.77
N ALA A 135 10.67 -13.01 7.48
CA ALA A 135 11.48 -11.95 6.96
C ALA A 135 11.21 -11.69 5.48
N TYR A 136 11.67 -10.53 5.05
CA TYR A 136 11.81 -10.22 3.64
C TYR A 136 13.18 -9.59 3.40
N ILE A 137 14.01 -10.27 2.61
CA ILE A 137 15.31 -9.75 2.19
C ILE A 137 15.19 -8.43 1.43
N ALA A 138 16.31 -7.73 1.39
CA ALA A 138 16.57 -6.56 0.57
C ALA A 138 16.02 -6.69 -0.86
N HIS A 139 15.08 -5.83 -1.25
CA HIS A 139 14.51 -5.76 -2.60
C HIS A 139 14.06 -4.34 -2.96
N THR A 140 13.93 -4.08 -4.27
CA THR A 140 13.23 -2.90 -4.79
C THR A 140 11.73 -3.18 -4.90
N ASP A 141 10.91 -2.20 -4.54
CA ASP A 141 9.46 -2.30 -4.76
C ASP A 141 9.07 -2.11 -6.23
N TYR A 142 9.85 -1.35 -6.98
CA TYR A 142 9.68 -1.16 -8.41
C TYR A 142 10.29 -2.31 -9.21
N PHE A 143 9.79 -2.49 -10.43
CA PHE A 143 10.26 -3.51 -11.37
C PHE A 143 11.39 -2.99 -12.25
N SER A 144 12.33 -3.87 -12.63
CA SER A 144 13.38 -3.51 -13.59
C SER A 144 12.78 -3.10 -14.94
N THR A 145 13.45 -2.20 -15.66
CA THR A 145 13.01 -1.79 -17.01
C THR A 145 12.94 -2.95 -18.01
N HIS A 146 13.58 -4.07 -17.69
CA HIS A 146 13.61 -5.30 -18.48
C HIS A 146 12.89 -6.47 -17.79
N THR A 147 11.94 -6.19 -16.87
CA THR A 147 11.22 -7.24 -16.13
C THR A 147 10.47 -8.20 -17.04
N SER A 148 9.89 -7.72 -18.15
CA SER A 148 9.25 -8.54 -19.18
C SER A 148 9.15 -7.75 -20.50
N SER A 149 8.91 -8.43 -21.62
CA SER A 149 8.79 -7.81 -22.96
C SER A 149 7.39 -7.31 -23.30
N ASP A 150 6.37 -7.75 -22.56
CA ASP A 150 4.95 -7.43 -22.79
C ASP A 150 4.49 -6.12 -22.13
N TRP A 151 5.40 -5.41 -21.45
CA TRP A 151 5.10 -4.15 -20.79
C TRP A 151 6.25 -3.16 -20.81
N ASN A 152 5.91 -1.88 -20.98
CA ASN A 152 6.88 -0.80 -20.84
C ASN A 152 7.06 -0.46 -19.34
N TRP A 153 8.03 -1.10 -18.71
CA TRP A 153 8.40 -0.90 -17.30
C TRP A 153 9.16 0.41 -17.02
N ASN A 154 9.48 1.21 -18.04
CA ASN A 154 10.31 2.40 -17.91
C ASN A 154 9.46 3.70 -17.90
N PRO A 155 9.21 4.33 -16.74
CA PRO A 155 8.45 5.58 -16.67
C PRO A 155 9.04 6.71 -17.50
N LYS A 156 10.38 6.76 -17.67
CA LYS A 156 11.07 7.79 -18.46
C LYS A 156 10.82 7.64 -19.96
N ALA A 157 10.54 6.43 -20.42
CA ALA A 157 10.15 6.12 -21.79
C ALA A 157 8.62 6.08 -21.97
N GLY A 158 7.86 6.73 -21.07
CA GLY A 158 6.40 6.76 -21.12
C GLY A 158 5.71 5.53 -20.54
N GLY A 159 6.44 4.58 -19.97
CA GLY A 159 5.93 3.37 -19.33
C GLY A 159 5.27 3.58 -17.96
N SER A 160 4.95 2.46 -17.31
CA SER A 160 4.28 2.41 -16.01
C SER A 160 4.98 1.45 -15.06
N ASN A 161 5.17 1.88 -13.82
CA ASN A 161 5.82 1.12 -12.76
C ASN A 161 5.34 1.65 -11.40
N ARG A 162 5.69 0.96 -10.30
CA ARG A 162 5.45 1.44 -8.94
C ARG A 162 6.30 2.69 -8.69
N PHE A 163 5.61 3.78 -8.42
CA PHE A 163 6.16 5.12 -8.23
C PHE A 163 6.41 5.46 -6.76
N ALA A 164 5.65 4.91 -5.84
CA ALA A 164 5.80 5.14 -4.41
C ALA A 164 5.24 3.98 -3.60
N THR A 165 5.78 3.80 -2.40
CA THR A 165 5.26 2.87 -1.41
C THR A 165 4.88 3.64 -0.15
N VAL A 166 3.61 3.53 0.24
CA VAL A 166 3.16 3.97 1.57
C VAL A 166 3.14 2.74 2.47
N PHE A 167 3.96 2.76 3.51
CA PHE A 167 4.09 1.65 4.44
C PHE A 167 3.48 2.03 5.80
N LEU A 168 2.69 1.13 6.36
CA LEU A 168 1.96 1.31 7.61
C LEU A 168 2.36 0.20 8.59
N TYR A 169 2.70 0.58 9.80
CA TYR A 169 2.91 -0.35 10.89
C TYR A 169 1.63 -0.40 11.73
N LEU A 170 0.93 -1.52 11.68
CA LEU A 170 -0.41 -1.66 12.26
C LEU A 170 -0.37 -2.14 13.71
N SER A 171 0.70 -2.82 14.11
CA SER A 171 0.94 -3.20 15.51
C SER A 171 2.29 -2.70 15.99
N ASN A 172 2.43 -2.49 17.30
CA ASN A 172 3.74 -2.33 17.92
C ASN A 172 4.41 -3.70 18.02
N VAL A 173 5.73 -3.72 17.87
CA VAL A 173 6.56 -4.92 18.08
C VAL A 173 7.64 -4.57 19.09
N THR A 174 7.81 -5.44 20.09
CA THR A 174 8.76 -5.26 21.19
C THR A 174 10.22 -5.41 20.72
N ALA A 175 10.47 -6.35 19.80
CA ALA A 175 11.77 -6.56 19.17
C ALA A 175 11.62 -6.99 17.71
N GLY A 176 12.45 -6.42 16.83
CA GLY A 176 12.37 -6.65 15.39
C GLY A 176 11.32 -5.78 14.68
N GLY A 177 10.86 -6.25 13.52
CA GLY A 177 9.89 -5.63 12.62
C GLY A 177 10.36 -4.37 11.90
N GLN A 178 11.64 -4.00 12.00
CA GLN A 178 12.13 -2.75 11.42
C GLN A 178 12.10 -2.79 9.89
N THR A 179 11.95 -1.61 9.27
CA THR A 179 12.19 -1.43 7.83
C THR A 179 13.56 -0.81 7.68
N VAL A 180 14.49 -1.57 7.11
CA VAL A 180 15.89 -1.18 6.99
C VAL A 180 16.24 -0.93 5.54
N PHE A 181 17.01 0.14 5.31
CA PHE A 181 17.51 0.56 4.02
C PHE A 181 19.03 0.35 3.99
N PRO A 182 19.54 -0.84 3.59
CA PRO A 182 20.94 -1.20 3.76
C PRO A 182 21.89 -0.44 2.82
N LEU A 183 21.35 0.17 1.76
CA LEU A 183 22.08 1.01 0.80
C LEU A 183 21.91 2.51 1.07
N ALA A 184 21.22 2.89 2.15
CA ALA A 184 21.05 4.29 2.50
C ALA A 184 22.34 4.86 3.10
N ASP A 185 22.68 6.09 2.71
CA ASP A 185 23.77 6.81 3.35
C ASP A 185 23.37 7.22 4.78
N MET A 186 24.34 7.11 5.70
CA MET A 186 24.22 7.66 7.04
C MET A 186 24.33 9.19 6.98
N PRO A 187 23.37 9.94 7.54
CA PRO A 187 23.50 11.39 7.60
C PRO A 187 24.67 11.80 8.51
N PRO A 188 25.27 12.97 8.27
CA PRO A 188 26.37 13.47 9.07
C PRO A 188 26.05 13.46 10.57
N GLY A 189 26.96 12.93 11.38
CA GLY A 189 26.79 12.84 12.84
C GLY A 189 26.00 11.62 13.33
N HIS A 190 25.54 10.75 12.44
CA HIS A 190 24.92 9.48 12.80
C HIS A 190 25.83 8.30 12.49
N TYR A 191 25.82 7.28 13.36
CA TYR A 191 26.59 6.06 13.19
C TYR A 191 25.69 4.84 13.33
N HIS A 192 26.07 3.77 12.64
CA HIS A 192 25.48 2.45 12.79
C HIS A 192 25.70 1.96 14.22
N PRO A 193 24.63 1.71 15.01
CA PRO A 193 24.82 1.18 16.35
C PRO A 193 25.40 -0.24 16.28
N PRO A 194 26.22 -0.65 17.27
CA PRO A 194 26.54 -2.06 17.41
C PRO A 194 25.25 -2.84 17.72
N MET A 195 25.23 -4.13 17.37
CA MET A 195 24.16 -5.02 17.82
C MET A 195 24.16 -5.08 19.35
N SER A 196 22.99 -4.96 19.98
CA SER A 196 22.89 -5.12 21.43
C SER A 196 23.15 -6.57 21.84
N PRO A 197 23.68 -6.83 23.05
CA PRO A 197 23.88 -8.18 23.55
C PRO A 197 22.61 -9.04 23.49
N ASP A 198 21.46 -8.48 23.87
CA ASP A 198 20.16 -9.16 23.86
C ASP A 198 19.76 -9.61 22.43
N VAL A 199 19.98 -8.76 21.42
CA VAL A 199 19.70 -9.11 20.02
C VAL A 199 20.68 -10.16 19.52
N GLN A 200 21.94 -10.12 19.97
CA GLN A 200 22.95 -11.10 19.61
C GLN A 200 22.63 -12.48 20.18
N GLU A 201 22.25 -12.57 21.45
CA GLU A 201 21.82 -13.81 22.10
C GLU A 201 20.54 -14.36 21.44
N LEU A 202 19.56 -13.49 21.20
CA LEU A 202 18.32 -13.88 20.53
C LEU A 202 18.59 -14.41 19.11
N ALA A 203 19.45 -13.73 18.34
CA ALA A 203 19.83 -14.18 17.00
C ALA A 203 20.55 -15.55 17.01
N GLN A 204 21.43 -15.79 17.99
CA GLN A 204 22.10 -17.08 18.18
C GLN A 204 21.13 -18.19 18.57
N SER A 205 20.12 -17.89 19.39
CA SER A 205 19.12 -18.88 19.80
C SER A 205 18.13 -19.26 18.69
N LEU A 206 17.83 -18.33 17.78
CA LEU A 206 16.77 -18.52 16.78
C LEU A 206 17.26 -19.05 15.44
N PHE A 207 18.52 -18.77 15.07
CA PHE A 207 19.04 -18.99 13.72
C PHE A 207 20.41 -19.68 13.73
N GLU A 208 20.61 -20.57 12.75
CA GLU A 208 21.88 -21.26 12.53
C GLU A 208 23.01 -20.27 12.20
N ASP A 209 24.25 -20.66 12.53
CA ASP A 209 25.45 -19.93 12.13
C ASP A 209 25.56 -19.86 10.61
N ASN A 210 25.96 -18.70 10.08
CA ASN A 210 26.05 -18.40 8.64
C ASN A 210 24.73 -18.48 7.84
N SER A 211 23.58 -18.57 8.51
CA SER A 211 22.28 -18.46 7.84
C SER A 211 22.01 -17.04 7.32
N TRP A 212 21.21 -16.94 6.26
CA TRP A 212 20.84 -15.63 5.71
C TRP A 212 19.95 -14.85 6.69
N GLU A 213 19.17 -15.55 7.52
CA GLU A 213 18.35 -14.96 8.57
C GLU A 213 19.21 -14.30 9.66
N LYS A 214 20.33 -14.94 10.06
CA LYS A 214 21.27 -14.37 11.04
C LYS A 214 22.02 -13.16 10.49
N ASP A 215 22.49 -13.25 9.24
CA ASP A 215 23.06 -12.10 8.51
C ASP A 215 22.05 -10.95 8.39
N MET A 216 20.79 -11.29 8.14
CA MET A 216 19.70 -10.33 8.08
C MET A 216 19.45 -9.63 9.42
N VAL A 217 19.37 -10.36 10.54
CA VAL A 217 19.24 -9.74 11.88
C VAL A 217 20.41 -8.80 12.15
N THR A 218 21.62 -9.18 11.75
CA THR A 218 22.83 -8.35 11.87
C THR A 218 22.72 -7.06 11.06
N LYS A 219 22.33 -7.17 9.79
CA LYS A 219 22.09 -6.01 8.94
C LYS A 219 20.95 -5.16 9.47
N CYS A 220 19.93 -5.74 10.09
CA CYS A 220 18.82 -4.98 10.63
C CYS A 220 19.20 -4.20 11.89
N SER A 221 19.86 -4.85 12.85
CA SER A 221 20.18 -4.25 14.15
C SER A 221 21.26 -3.18 14.08
N THR A 222 22.10 -3.21 13.04
CA THR A 222 23.26 -2.31 12.91
C THR A 222 23.00 -1.15 11.96
N LYS A 223 21.85 -1.06 11.30
CA LYS A 223 21.62 -0.03 10.26
C LYS A 223 20.78 1.15 10.75
N TYR A 224 20.86 2.24 9.98
CA TYR A 224 20.46 3.60 10.34
C TYR A 224 19.03 3.78 10.86
N ASP A 225 18.12 2.87 10.55
CA ASP A 225 16.70 3.07 10.83
C ASP A 225 16.04 1.83 11.44
N VAL A 226 16.30 1.66 12.74
CA VAL A 226 15.66 0.63 13.56
C VAL A 226 14.42 1.13 14.31
N THR A 227 14.01 2.38 14.10
CA THR A 227 12.97 3.01 14.92
C THR A 227 11.57 2.81 14.37
N TYR A 228 10.68 2.33 15.22
CA TYR A 228 9.28 2.14 14.88
C TYR A 228 8.60 3.50 14.61
N HIS A 229 8.02 3.65 13.43
CA HIS A 229 7.19 4.79 13.06
C HIS A 229 5.90 4.29 12.45
N ARG A 230 4.75 4.75 12.92
CA ARG A 230 3.45 4.20 12.50
C ARG A 230 3.21 4.22 10.99
N ALA A 231 3.71 5.23 10.26
CA ALA A 231 3.70 5.24 8.80
C ALA A 231 4.98 5.82 8.21
N ARG A 232 5.34 5.32 7.02
CA ARG A 232 6.47 5.77 6.22
C ARG A 232 6.06 5.92 4.76
N LEU A 233 6.60 6.94 4.10
CA LEU A 233 6.47 7.15 2.67
C LEU A 233 7.83 6.94 2.02
N LEU A 234 7.89 6.03 1.07
CA LEU A 234 9.08 5.70 0.30
C LEU A 234 8.84 6.13 -1.14
N ILE A 235 9.72 6.98 -1.67
CA ILE A 235 9.70 7.40 -3.08
C ILE A 235 11.00 6.89 -3.74
N PRO A 236 10.92 5.87 -4.61
CA PRO A 236 12.00 5.46 -5.49
C PRO A 236 12.64 6.65 -6.23
N VAL A 237 13.87 6.99 -5.86
CA VAL A 237 14.75 7.89 -6.65
C VAL A 237 15.77 7.08 -7.45
N SER A 238 16.21 5.93 -6.93
CA SER A 238 17.05 4.90 -7.59
C SER A 238 17.20 3.70 -6.63
N HIS A 239 17.88 2.62 -7.08
CA HIS A 239 18.15 1.36 -6.36
C HIS A 239 18.10 1.44 -4.83
N PHE A 240 17.03 0.92 -4.24
CA PHE A 240 16.92 0.81 -2.79
C PHE A 240 16.41 -0.56 -2.42
N CYS A 241 16.92 -1.04 -1.29
CA CYS A 241 16.59 -2.33 -0.75
C CYS A 241 15.76 -2.13 0.52
N ILE A 242 14.58 -2.72 0.60
CA ILE A 242 13.81 -2.80 1.83
C ILE A 242 14.12 -4.13 2.49
N LEU A 243 14.60 -4.10 3.73
CA LEU A 243 14.77 -5.28 4.57
C LEU A 243 13.78 -5.24 5.73
N ARG A 244 13.12 -6.38 5.99
CA ARG A 244 12.14 -6.52 7.09
C ARG A 244 12.48 -7.74 7.94
N CYS A 245 12.60 -7.52 9.25
CA CYS A 245 13.18 -8.48 10.17
C CYS A 245 12.26 -8.77 11.36
N ALA A 246 11.37 -9.76 11.32
CA ALA A 246 10.60 -10.16 12.50
C ALA A 246 11.26 -11.35 13.19
N TYR A 247 11.91 -11.10 14.33
CA TYR A 247 12.56 -12.15 15.14
C TYR A 247 12.01 -12.23 16.57
N GLY A 248 11.20 -11.24 17.00
CA GLY A 248 10.44 -11.28 18.25
C GLY A 248 8.99 -11.74 18.01
N GLU A 249 8.05 -10.91 18.45
CA GLU A 249 6.61 -11.15 18.35
C GLU A 249 6.05 -11.03 16.92
N THR A 250 4.79 -11.43 16.75
CA THR A 250 4.10 -11.32 15.46
C THR A 250 3.83 -9.85 15.11
N GLY A 251 4.45 -9.37 14.05
CA GLY A 251 4.23 -8.02 13.52
C GLY A 251 3.10 -7.97 12.50
N ARG A 252 2.25 -6.93 12.58
CA ARG A 252 1.24 -6.60 11.57
C ARG A 252 1.59 -5.29 10.90
N ALA A 253 1.49 -5.27 9.58
CA ALA A 253 1.76 -4.09 8.80
C ALA A 253 0.88 -4.07 7.55
N ALA A 254 0.89 -2.94 6.84
CA ALA A 254 0.32 -2.86 5.51
C ALA A 254 1.23 -2.07 4.58
N ASN A 255 1.16 -2.36 3.29
CA ASN A 255 1.79 -1.52 2.29
C ASN A 255 0.83 -1.23 1.14
N LEU A 256 0.98 -0.05 0.55
CA LEU A 256 0.31 0.33 -0.67
C LEU A 256 1.34 0.75 -1.70
N TRP A 257 1.36 0.04 -2.82
CA TRP A 257 2.12 0.45 -4.00
C TRP A 257 1.25 1.33 -4.90
N VAL A 258 1.70 2.56 -5.12
CA VAL A 258 1.08 3.51 -6.05
C VAL A 258 1.94 3.57 -7.31
N TRP A 259 1.31 3.48 -8.46
CA TRP A 259 1.94 3.47 -9.79
C TRP A 259 1.93 4.88 -10.40
N ASN A 260 2.90 5.19 -11.28
CA ASN A 260 2.93 6.50 -11.96
C ASN A 260 1.82 6.64 -13.03
N LYS A 261 1.28 5.51 -13.49
CA LYS A 261 0.16 5.37 -14.44
C LYS A 261 -0.63 4.11 -14.08
N ARG A 262 -1.63 3.79 -14.89
CA ARG A 262 -2.36 2.52 -14.82
C ARG A 262 -1.38 1.33 -14.69
N ARG A 263 -1.67 0.42 -13.76
CA ARG A 263 -0.76 -0.67 -13.40
C ARG A 263 -0.73 -1.80 -14.44
N TYR A 264 0.39 -2.53 -14.47
CA TYR A 264 0.56 -3.73 -15.29
C TYR A 264 -0.53 -4.78 -15.00
N GLY A 265 -0.91 -5.54 -16.03
CA GLY A 265 -1.94 -6.59 -15.93
C GLY A 265 -3.39 -6.10 -16.06
N LEU A 266 -3.64 -4.78 -16.06
CA LEU A 266 -4.98 -4.21 -16.32
C LEU A 266 -5.23 -3.86 -17.80
N ASP A 267 -4.17 -3.81 -18.59
CA ASP A 267 -4.21 -3.58 -20.04
C ASP A 267 -3.98 -4.86 -20.84
N GLN A 268 -3.43 -5.91 -20.21
CA GLN A 268 -3.51 -7.25 -20.76
C GLN A 268 -5.00 -7.57 -20.95
N ALA A 269 -5.35 -8.08 -22.13
CA ALA A 269 -6.72 -8.43 -22.46
C ALA A 269 -7.25 -9.47 -21.46
N ARG A 270 -7.88 -8.96 -20.40
CA ARG A 270 -8.92 -9.66 -19.66
C ARG A 270 -9.94 -10.06 -20.72
N THR A 271 -9.94 -11.32 -21.15
CA THR A 271 -10.91 -11.85 -22.13
C THR A 271 -12.35 -11.73 -21.62
N ASP A 272 -12.51 -11.51 -20.32
CA ASP A 272 -13.74 -11.22 -19.60
C ASP A 272 -14.01 -9.71 -19.40
N LYS A 273 -13.19 -8.81 -19.95
CA LYS A 273 -13.37 -7.36 -19.81
C LYS A 273 -14.65 -6.92 -20.53
N LEU A 274 -15.58 -6.38 -19.77
CA LEU A 274 -16.81 -5.80 -20.28
C LEU A 274 -16.69 -4.27 -20.22
N SER A 275 -16.96 -3.58 -21.32
CA SER A 275 -17.19 -2.14 -21.28
C SER A 275 -18.66 -1.90 -20.99
N VAL A 276 -18.97 -1.35 -19.81
CA VAL A 276 -20.35 -1.13 -19.36
C VAL A 276 -20.59 0.38 -19.29
N ARG A 277 -21.67 0.85 -19.91
CA ARG A 277 -22.14 2.23 -19.78
C ARG A 277 -23.33 2.23 -18.84
N PHE A 278 -23.14 2.82 -17.66
CA PHE A 278 -24.24 3.03 -16.73
C PHE A 278 -24.96 4.30 -17.13
N VAL A 279 -26.25 4.16 -17.45
CA VAL A 279 -27.14 5.27 -17.81
C VAL A 279 -28.08 5.47 -16.65
N ASN A 280 -28.21 6.71 -16.16
CA ASN A 280 -29.23 7.07 -15.20
C ASN A 280 -30.43 7.67 -15.94
N PRO A 281 -31.48 6.89 -16.22
CA PRO A 281 -32.68 7.40 -16.89
C PRO A 281 -33.61 8.17 -15.94
N SER A 282 -33.33 8.17 -14.63
CA SER A 282 -34.20 8.79 -13.64
C SER A 282 -34.07 10.32 -13.62
N SER A 283 -35.02 10.97 -12.96
CA SER A 283 -35.03 12.42 -12.71
C SER A 283 -34.17 12.85 -11.52
N VAL A 284 -33.53 11.90 -10.82
CA VAL A 284 -32.70 12.15 -9.63
C VAL A 284 -31.30 11.60 -9.82
N ALA A 285 -30.34 12.08 -9.03
CA ALA A 285 -28.99 11.54 -9.07
C ALA A 285 -28.94 10.13 -8.44
N VAL A 286 -28.13 9.25 -9.01
CA VAL A 286 -27.95 7.88 -8.53
C VAL A 286 -26.48 7.66 -8.21
N ASP A 287 -26.21 7.09 -7.05
CA ASP A 287 -24.88 6.65 -6.68
C ASP A 287 -24.64 5.25 -7.23
N LEU A 288 -23.68 5.16 -8.15
CA LEU A 288 -23.13 3.90 -8.60
C LEU A 288 -22.06 3.45 -7.61
N ALA A 289 -22.24 2.27 -7.05
CA ALA A 289 -21.32 1.65 -6.11
C ALA A 289 -20.84 0.30 -6.62
N TRP A 290 -19.63 -0.05 -6.19
CA TRP A 290 -19.13 -1.41 -6.25
C TRP A 290 -19.30 -2.02 -4.87
N LYS A 291 -20.16 -3.03 -4.76
CA LYS A 291 -20.66 -3.53 -3.47
C LYS A 291 -21.21 -2.35 -2.62
N GLU A 292 -20.59 -2.07 -1.48
CA GLU A 292 -20.96 -1.00 -0.56
C GLU A 292 -20.15 0.29 -0.79
N SER A 293 -19.13 0.25 -1.66
CA SER A 293 -18.23 1.37 -1.93
C SER A 293 -18.73 2.24 -3.09
N LYS A 294 -19.11 3.48 -2.82
CA LYS A 294 -19.52 4.46 -3.84
C LYS A 294 -18.38 4.78 -4.82
N MET A 295 -18.65 4.61 -6.11
CA MET A 295 -17.72 4.83 -7.23
C MET A 295 -17.95 6.18 -7.91
N ALA A 296 -19.20 6.51 -8.22
CA ALA A 296 -19.58 7.79 -8.82
C ALA A 296 -21.03 8.13 -8.53
N THR A 297 -21.37 9.42 -8.60
CA THR A 297 -22.75 9.88 -8.71
C THR A 297 -23.03 10.16 -10.17
N ILE A 298 -24.06 9.52 -10.74
CA ILE A 298 -24.54 9.75 -12.10
C ILE A 298 -25.71 10.73 -12.01
N PRO A 299 -25.61 11.97 -12.55
CA PRO A 299 -26.72 12.90 -12.58
C PRO A 299 -27.92 12.38 -13.39
N ALA A 300 -29.09 12.95 -13.15
CA ALA A 300 -30.31 12.64 -13.90
C ALA A 300 -30.09 12.79 -15.41
N GLY A 301 -30.50 11.78 -16.20
CA GLY A 301 -30.36 11.77 -17.66
C GLY A 301 -28.93 11.62 -18.19
N HIS A 302 -27.93 11.36 -17.34
CA HIS A 302 -26.53 11.24 -17.75
C HIS A 302 -26.07 9.78 -17.82
N SER A 303 -24.90 9.56 -18.42
CA SER A 303 -24.26 8.25 -18.43
C SER A 303 -22.77 8.34 -18.13
N VAL A 304 -22.23 7.27 -17.55
CA VAL A 304 -20.80 7.15 -17.26
C VAL A 304 -20.28 5.80 -17.79
N PRO A 305 -19.17 5.78 -18.53
CA PRO A 305 -18.55 4.53 -18.96
C PRO A 305 -17.64 3.96 -17.86
N TYR A 306 -17.70 2.66 -17.64
CA TYR A 306 -16.80 1.92 -16.76
C TYR A 306 -16.27 0.65 -17.43
N SER A 307 -15.05 0.28 -17.05
CA SER A 307 -14.51 -1.05 -17.32
C SER A 307 -14.99 -2.01 -16.23
N SER A 308 -15.54 -3.15 -16.65
CA SER A 308 -16.10 -4.20 -15.79
C SER A 308 -15.55 -5.57 -16.20
N PHE A 309 -15.98 -6.64 -15.52
CA PHE A 309 -15.59 -8.00 -15.82
C PHE A 309 -16.59 -9.05 -15.31
N HIS A 310 -16.45 -10.32 -15.73
CA HIS A 310 -17.35 -11.39 -15.28
C HIS A 310 -17.24 -11.61 -13.75
N GLY A 311 -18.38 -11.57 -13.04
CA GLY A 311 -18.43 -11.60 -11.57
C GLY A 311 -18.35 -10.22 -10.88
N HIS A 312 -18.25 -9.14 -11.65
CA HIS A 312 -18.28 -7.77 -11.11
C HIS A 312 -19.71 -7.36 -10.69
N VAL A 313 -19.95 -7.22 -9.38
CA VAL A 313 -21.26 -6.85 -8.81
C VAL A 313 -21.36 -5.34 -8.64
N TRP A 314 -22.32 -4.74 -9.33
CA TRP A 314 -22.67 -3.32 -9.22
C TRP A 314 -23.92 -3.15 -8.38
N VAL A 315 -23.95 -2.12 -7.54
CA VAL A 315 -25.11 -1.74 -6.75
C VAL A 315 -25.41 -0.27 -7.03
N GLU A 316 -26.67 0.05 -7.24
CA GLU A 316 -27.13 1.43 -7.38
C GLU A 316 -27.91 1.87 -6.15
N TYR A 317 -27.63 3.08 -5.69
CA TYR A 317 -28.37 3.72 -4.62
C TYR A 317 -29.01 4.99 -5.15
N ILE A 318 -30.34 5.04 -5.16
CA ILE A 318 -31.06 6.27 -5.46
C ILE A 318 -30.77 7.26 -4.34
N ILE A 319 -30.27 8.44 -4.69
CA ILE A 319 -30.09 9.54 -3.73
C ILE A 319 -31.47 10.17 -3.50
N ALA A 320 -32.36 9.41 -2.86
CA ALA A 320 -33.62 9.94 -2.39
C ALA A 320 -33.32 10.68 -1.08
N TYR A 321 -33.50 12.01 -1.10
CA TYR A 321 -33.69 12.76 0.13
C TYR A 321 -34.76 12.07 0.95
N CYS A 322 -34.58 12.00 2.28
CA CYS A 322 -35.61 11.60 3.22
C CYS A 322 -36.91 12.35 2.91
N VAL A 323 -37.82 11.69 2.20
CA VAL A 323 -39.21 12.08 2.11
C VAL A 323 -39.96 10.92 2.73
N THR A 324 -40.44 11.18 3.95
CA THR A 324 -41.41 10.36 4.68
C THR A 324 -42.45 9.76 3.73
N PHE A 325 -42.60 8.43 3.82
CA PHE A 325 -43.57 7.66 3.05
C PHE A 325 -44.99 8.24 3.17
N ASN A 326 -45.66 8.35 2.02
CA ASN A 326 -47.10 8.07 1.98
C ASN A 326 -47.38 7.16 0.78
N HIS A 327 -48.15 6.12 1.06
CA HIS A 327 -48.50 4.98 0.23
C HIS A 327 -48.58 5.23 -1.29
N HIS A 328 -47.96 4.36 -2.12
CA HIS A 328 -48.66 3.29 -2.86
C HIS A 328 -47.76 2.62 -3.93
N ARG A 329 -47.78 1.27 -3.87
CA ARG A 329 -47.65 0.27 -4.95
C ARG A 329 -46.37 0.21 -5.80
N ILE A 330 -45.69 -0.92 -5.65
CA ILE A 330 -44.63 -1.46 -6.52
C ILE A 330 -45.27 -2.40 -7.55
N PHE A 331 -44.85 -2.35 -8.81
CA PHE A 331 -44.91 -3.48 -9.76
C PHE A 331 -43.58 -3.58 -10.53
N PHE A 332 -43.22 -4.83 -10.84
CA PHE A 332 -41.91 -5.38 -11.23
C PHE A 332 -41.21 -4.74 -12.42
#